data_AF-A0A945DES8-F1
#
_entry.id   AF-A0A945DES8-F1
#
_cell.length_a   1.000
_cell.length_b   1.000
_cell.length_c   1.000
_cell.angle_alpha   90.00
_cell.angle_beta   90.00
_cell.angle_gamma   90.00
#
_symmetry.space_group_name_H-M   'P 1'
#
loop_
_entity.id
_entity.type
_entity.pdbx_description
1 polymer ?
#
loop_
_entity_poly.entity_id
_entity_poly.type
_entity_poly.pdbx_seq_one_letter_code
_entity_poly.pdbx_strand_id
1 'polypeptide(L)'
;MYLFLLALFFYLQNIVISLFVPFVFIPNIFEFLLLYILLLIISKFKYSKSILYSWQIAYLIHFSFLSYFGSTLTYIDIYLFFTHIEDTFLTLFNIHNILIIPFITSTIILIFIYNIQIKPINISYKILVILLFIIIYFIPKINDASFILINEASQIYKVNTSKINTKSNKQTLRPISQNDINIVLVLGESMRAKEFLENKYSIFEKYNYKTIYSGATNTDVSIPMLINGASRPTQIDFNHNLFYLAKQNNFNTTFISTQSKKSLKYIEPYLNTKYIDTYNIQRSLDINLLQQLNSIDLSQNNLVVLQMQGQHSPYLSYPNANESDNVKLRYKKSMNYSNKIIEQIISTIKNKSTKPYLFLFTSDHGEFIGENGRFGHNRFEKEIYKVPFFYSSSNNIDLQTTKNHADIYQIISFYLGYKESINYSSSTIIYGTMITEDDGFIQIKY
;
A
#
# COMPACT_ATOMS: atom_id res chain seq x y z
N MET A 1 -24.78 -28.75 26.23
CA MET A 1 -23.35 -29.03 26.49
C MET A 1 -22.49 -28.83 25.25
N TYR A 2 -22.66 -29.61 24.18
CA TYR A 2 -21.85 -29.49 22.95
C TYR A 2 -21.81 -28.09 22.32
N LEU A 3 -22.96 -27.42 22.16
CA LEU A 3 -23.01 -26.05 21.62
C LEU A 3 -22.38 -25.00 22.55
N PHE A 4 -22.41 -25.24 23.87
CA PHE A 4 -21.76 -24.37 24.85
C PHE A 4 -20.24 -24.49 24.76
N LEU A 5 -19.72 -25.72 24.65
CA LEU A 5 -18.30 -25.98 24.44
C LEU A 5 -17.83 -25.38 23.11
N LEU A 6 -18.64 -25.48 22.06
CA LEU A 6 -18.33 -24.84 20.77
C LEU A 6 -18.26 -23.31 20.89
N ALA A 7 -19.22 -22.68 21.59
CA ALA A 7 -19.19 -21.25 21.87
C ALA A 7 -17.93 -20.85 22.65
N LEU A 8 -17.57 -21.67 23.64
CA LEU A 8 -16.37 -21.48 24.44
C LEU A 8 -15.12 -21.58 23.59
N PHE A 9 -15.03 -22.52 22.64
CA PHE A 9 -13.88 -22.62 21.76
C PHE A 9 -13.73 -21.45 20.80
N PHE A 10 -14.80 -20.98 20.16
CA PHE A 10 -14.76 -19.76 19.34
C PHE A 10 -14.32 -18.55 20.17
N TYR A 11 -14.87 -18.41 21.37
CA TYR A 11 -14.53 -17.31 22.27
C TYR A 11 -13.07 -17.38 22.76
N LEU A 12 -12.61 -18.56 23.16
CA LEU A 12 -11.21 -18.80 23.56
C LEU A 12 -10.25 -18.62 22.38
N GLN A 13 -10.68 -18.86 21.14
CA GLN A 13 -9.83 -18.63 19.96
C GLN A 13 -9.38 -17.16 19.88
N ASN A 14 -10.31 -16.21 20.08
CA ASN A 14 -9.99 -14.78 20.11
C ASN A 14 -8.95 -14.46 21.21
N ILE A 15 -9.09 -15.06 22.40
CA ILE A 15 -8.15 -14.89 23.51
C ILE A 15 -6.77 -15.46 23.14
N VAL A 16 -6.71 -16.70 22.66
CA VAL A 16 -5.45 -17.33 22.27
C VAL A 16 -4.74 -16.49 21.22
N ILE A 17 -5.45 -16.02 20.19
CA ILE A 17 -4.85 -15.16 19.16
C ILE A 17 -4.30 -13.86 19.76
N SER A 18 -5.03 -13.21 20.67
CA SER A 18 -4.57 -11.99 21.34
C SER A 18 -3.29 -12.16 22.19
N LEU A 19 -2.94 -13.40 22.58
CA LEU A 19 -1.69 -13.69 23.30
C LEU A 19 -0.46 -13.73 22.39
N PHE A 20 -0.66 -14.01 21.10
CA PHE A 20 0.44 -14.23 20.14
C PHE A 20 0.53 -13.15 19.05
N VAL A 21 -0.51 -12.33 18.91
CA VAL A 21 -0.65 -11.31 17.87
C VAL A 21 -0.85 -9.95 18.54
N PRO A 22 -0.31 -8.84 17.99
CA PRO A 22 -0.56 -7.47 18.46
C PRO A 22 -2.03 -7.02 18.26
N PHE A 23 -2.95 -7.73 18.90
CA PHE A 23 -4.38 -7.50 18.89
C PHE A 23 -4.91 -7.55 20.30
N VAL A 24 -5.71 -6.57 20.66
CA VAL A 24 -6.32 -6.48 21.99
C VAL A 24 -7.75 -7.00 21.88
N PHE A 25 -7.97 -8.22 22.36
CA PHE A 25 -9.30 -8.73 22.63
C PHE A 25 -9.62 -8.51 24.11
N ILE A 26 -10.72 -7.82 24.41
CA ILE A 26 -11.20 -7.64 25.78
C ILE A 26 -12.34 -8.64 26.00
N PRO A 27 -12.13 -9.69 26.82
CA PRO A 27 -13.17 -10.68 27.08
C PRO A 27 -14.43 -10.02 27.65
N ASN A 28 -15.55 -10.21 26.97
CA ASN A 28 -16.86 -9.77 27.41
C ASN A 28 -17.84 -10.95 27.50
N ILE A 29 -18.37 -11.19 28.70
CA ILE A 29 -19.36 -12.26 28.94
C ILE A 29 -20.59 -12.11 28.04
N PHE A 30 -20.94 -10.89 27.68
CA PHE A 30 -22.05 -10.61 26.78
C PHE A 30 -21.78 -11.09 25.34
N GLU A 31 -20.55 -10.93 24.85
CA GLU A 31 -20.15 -11.46 23.53
C GLU A 31 -20.18 -13.00 23.53
N PHE A 32 -19.71 -13.64 24.60
CA PHE A 32 -19.82 -15.08 24.77
C PHE A 32 -21.29 -15.55 24.72
N LEU A 33 -22.19 -14.86 25.43
CA LEU A 33 -23.61 -15.20 25.44
C LEU A 33 -24.24 -15.03 24.05
N LEU A 34 -23.89 -13.99 23.31
CA LEU A 34 -24.36 -13.77 21.93
C LEU A 34 -23.85 -14.85 20.97
N LEU A 35 -22.57 -15.22 21.04
CA LEU A 35 -22.01 -16.35 20.29
C LEU A 35 -22.76 -17.64 20.59
N TYR A 36 -23.03 -17.91 21.88
CA TYR A 36 -23.79 -19.08 22.28
C TYR A 36 -25.21 -19.06 21.70
N ILE A 37 -25.92 -17.93 21.80
CA ILE A 37 -27.27 -17.76 21.22
C ILE A 37 -27.25 -18.00 19.71
N LEU A 38 -26.26 -17.47 18.99
CA LEU A 38 -26.15 -17.68 17.54
C LEU A 38 -25.96 -19.16 17.19
N LEU A 39 -25.17 -19.89 17.98
CA LEU A 39 -25.01 -21.34 17.81
C LEU A 39 -26.30 -22.12 18.10
N LEU A 40 -27.13 -21.66 19.04
CA LEU A 40 -28.47 -22.24 19.25
C LEU A 40 -29.34 -22.06 18.00
N ILE A 41 -29.29 -20.89 17.37
CA ILE A 41 -30.01 -20.59 16.11
C ILE A 41 -29.48 -21.49 14.99
N ILE A 42 -28.17 -21.54 14.78
CA ILE A 42 -27.52 -22.34 13.73
C ILE A 42 -27.86 -23.83 13.86
N SER A 43 -27.95 -24.35 15.09
CA SER A 43 -28.24 -25.77 15.35
C SER A 43 -29.57 -26.27 14.78
N LYS A 44 -30.50 -25.36 14.44
CA LYS A 44 -31.79 -25.69 13.84
C LYS A 44 -31.75 -25.91 12.34
N PHE A 45 -30.73 -25.39 11.66
CA PHE A 45 -30.63 -25.54 10.21
C PHE A 45 -30.09 -26.92 9.86
N LYS A 46 -30.67 -27.52 8.81
CA LYS A 46 -30.21 -28.79 8.23
C LYS A 46 -28.72 -28.75 7.88
N TYR A 47 -28.23 -27.59 7.44
CA TYR A 47 -26.85 -27.36 7.02
C TYR A 47 -25.97 -26.74 8.12
N SER A 48 -26.31 -26.94 9.39
CA SER A 48 -25.59 -26.35 10.54
C SER A 48 -24.08 -26.57 10.49
N LYS A 49 -23.60 -27.79 10.20
CA LYS A 49 -22.16 -28.07 10.06
C LYS A 49 -21.50 -27.26 8.94
N SER A 50 -22.12 -27.15 7.78
CA SER A 50 -21.60 -26.36 6.65
C SER A 50 -21.49 -24.87 6.99
N ILE A 51 -22.47 -24.34 7.73
CA ILE A 51 -22.43 -22.96 8.23
C ILE A 51 -21.25 -22.78 9.18
N LEU A 52 -21.04 -23.71 10.12
CA LEU A 52 -19.92 -23.64 11.07
C LEU A 52 -18.55 -23.76 10.39
N TYR A 53 -18.42 -24.60 9.36
CA TYR A 53 -17.20 -24.66 8.57
C TYR A 53 -16.90 -23.35 7.85
N SER A 54 -17.91 -22.75 7.21
CA SER A 54 -17.78 -21.46 6.55
C SER A 54 -17.40 -20.37 7.55
N TRP A 55 -18.00 -20.41 8.73
CA TRP A 55 -17.69 -19.49 9.84
C TRP A 55 -16.24 -19.66 10.32
N GLN A 56 -15.75 -20.88 10.51
CA GLN A 56 -14.36 -21.10 10.91
C GLN A 56 -13.34 -20.66 9.83
N ILE A 57 -13.69 -20.81 8.55
CA ILE A 57 -12.87 -20.30 7.44
C ILE A 57 -12.79 -18.76 7.51
N ALA A 58 -13.90 -18.09 7.79
CA ALA A 58 -13.92 -16.64 8.02
C ALA A 58 -13.00 -16.21 9.18
N TYR A 59 -13.00 -16.94 10.30
CA TYR A 59 -12.05 -16.70 11.40
C TYR A 59 -10.59 -16.89 10.96
N LEU A 60 -10.30 -17.95 10.22
CA LEU A 60 -8.95 -18.20 9.73
C LEU A 60 -8.46 -17.03 8.85
N ILE A 61 -9.30 -16.53 7.95
CA ILE A 61 -8.97 -15.38 7.09
C ILE A 61 -8.73 -14.13 7.95
N HIS A 62 -9.65 -13.80 8.85
CA HIS A 62 -9.53 -12.60 9.69
C HIS A 62 -8.30 -12.66 10.60
N PHE A 63 -8.06 -13.79 11.28
CA PHE A 63 -6.90 -13.93 12.14
C PHE A 63 -5.59 -13.97 11.37
N SER A 64 -5.56 -14.56 10.17
CA SER A 64 -4.39 -14.47 9.30
C SER A 64 -4.07 -13.04 8.92
N PHE A 65 -5.11 -12.26 8.56
CA PHE A 65 -4.99 -10.85 8.26
C PHE A 65 -4.47 -10.05 9.45
N LEU A 66 -5.06 -10.29 10.62
CA LEU A 66 -4.69 -9.65 11.88
C LEU A 66 -3.26 -10.01 12.31
N SER A 67 -2.83 -11.26 12.15
CA SER A 67 -1.45 -11.68 12.40
C SER A 67 -0.44 -10.97 11.50
N TYR A 68 -0.84 -10.60 10.28
CA TYR A 68 0.01 -9.91 9.34
C TYR A 68 0.03 -8.39 9.55
N PHE A 69 -1.14 -7.74 9.53
CA PHE A 69 -1.25 -6.28 9.58
C PHE A 69 -1.36 -5.70 11.00
N GLY A 70 -1.68 -6.51 12.00
CA GLY A 70 -1.96 -6.04 13.37
C GLY A 70 -3.21 -5.17 13.48
N SER A 71 -4.14 -5.28 12.52
CA SER A 71 -5.39 -4.52 12.48
C SER A 71 -6.54 -5.42 12.01
N THR A 72 -7.76 -5.04 12.37
CA THR A 72 -8.97 -5.72 11.90
C THR A 72 -9.16 -5.50 10.42
N LEU A 73 -9.53 -6.56 9.71
CA LEU A 73 -9.85 -6.52 8.29
C LEU A 73 -11.07 -5.62 8.04
N THR A 74 -10.96 -4.71 7.06
CA THR A 74 -12.00 -3.78 6.63
C THR A 74 -12.58 -4.15 5.27
N TYR A 75 -13.71 -3.54 4.89
CA TYR A 75 -14.34 -3.76 3.59
C TYR A 75 -13.44 -3.34 2.41
N ILE A 76 -12.57 -2.34 2.62
CA ILE A 76 -11.53 -1.95 1.64
C ILE A 76 -10.47 -3.02 1.51
N ASP A 77 -10.00 -3.61 2.62
CA ASP A 77 -9.02 -4.70 2.56
C ASP A 77 -9.59 -5.92 1.82
N ILE A 78 -10.89 -6.23 1.98
CA ILE A 78 -11.56 -7.28 1.22
C ILE A 78 -11.56 -6.95 -0.28
N TYR A 79 -11.89 -5.71 -0.63
CA TYR A 79 -11.86 -5.26 -2.02
C TYR A 79 -10.45 -5.40 -2.62
N LEU A 80 -9.43 -4.91 -1.91
CA LEU A 80 -8.02 -5.01 -2.33
C LEU A 80 -7.54 -6.45 -2.49
N PHE A 81 -7.97 -7.36 -1.60
CA PHE A 81 -7.66 -8.78 -1.73
C PHE A 81 -8.10 -9.33 -3.10
N PHE A 82 -9.31 -8.98 -3.56
CA PHE A 82 -9.81 -9.45 -4.85
C PHE A 82 -9.15 -8.73 -6.05
N THR A 83 -8.73 -7.48 -5.90
CA THR A 83 -8.07 -6.74 -7.00
C THR A 83 -6.58 -7.03 -7.12
N HIS A 84 -5.91 -7.47 -6.03
CA HIS A 84 -4.47 -7.79 -5.95
C HIS A 84 -4.21 -9.23 -5.45
N ILE A 85 -5.06 -10.18 -5.87
CA ILE A 85 -5.06 -11.55 -5.35
C ILE A 85 -3.71 -12.27 -5.52
N GLU A 86 -3.03 -12.09 -6.66
CA GLU A 86 -1.74 -12.75 -6.92
C GLU A 86 -0.63 -12.22 -6.01
N ASP A 87 -0.54 -10.90 -5.83
CA ASP A 87 0.47 -10.28 -4.95
C ASP A 87 0.23 -10.69 -3.48
N THR A 88 -1.04 -10.82 -3.11
CA THR A 88 -1.44 -11.30 -1.78
C THR A 88 -0.99 -12.74 -1.56
N PHE A 89 -1.26 -13.66 -2.50
CA PHE A 89 -0.84 -15.06 -2.38
C PHE A 89 0.68 -15.23 -2.40
N LEU A 90 1.39 -14.46 -3.22
CA LEU A 90 2.86 -14.48 -3.25
C LEU A 90 3.44 -14.07 -1.90
N THR A 91 2.87 -13.03 -1.28
CA THR A 91 3.27 -12.55 0.05
C THR A 91 2.95 -13.57 1.15
N LEU A 92 1.74 -14.14 1.13
CA LEU A 92 1.32 -15.15 2.12
C LEU A 92 2.20 -16.41 2.09
N PHE A 93 2.53 -16.92 0.91
CA PHE A 93 3.41 -18.08 0.77
C PHE A 93 4.80 -17.84 1.39
N ASN A 94 5.33 -16.63 1.17
CA ASN A 94 6.63 -16.21 1.66
C ASN A 94 6.68 -15.88 3.16
N ILE A 95 5.53 -15.81 3.83
CA ILE A 95 5.39 -15.37 5.23
C ILE A 95 4.49 -16.36 6.02
N HIS A 96 4.47 -17.63 5.59
CA HIS A 96 3.63 -18.69 6.18
C HIS A 96 3.84 -18.92 7.68
N ASN A 97 5.03 -18.59 8.22
CA ASN A 97 5.31 -18.72 9.66
C ASN A 97 4.37 -17.88 10.53
N ILE A 98 3.93 -16.71 10.03
CA ILE A 98 2.99 -15.83 10.75
C ILE A 98 1.59 -16.47 10.82
N LEU A 99 1.28 -17.37 9.88
CA LEU A 99 -0.03 -18.01 9.78
C LEU A 99 -0.15 -19.25 10.68
N ILE A 100 0.94 -19.73 11.28
CA ILE A 100 0.97 -20.96 12.08
C ILE A 100 -0.10 -20.95 13.18
N ILE A 101 -0.18 -19.88 13.98
CA ILE A 101 -1.14 -19.80 15.10
C ILE A 101 -2.60 -19.74 14.60
N PRO A 102 -2.97 -18.88 13.64
CA PRO A 102 -4.29 -18.92 13.00
C PRO A 102 -4.67 -20.31 12.45
N PHE A 103 -3.73 -21.00 11.77
CA PHE A 103 -3.98 -22.32 11.21
C PHE A 103 -4.17 -23.40 12.28
N ILE A 104 -3.30 -23.47 13.29
CA ILE A 104 -3.40 -24.47 14.36
C ILE A 104 -4.72 -24.30 15.12
N THR A 105 -5.02 -23.09 15.57
CA THR A 105 -6.23 -22.81 16.34
C THR A 105 -7.50 -23.11 15.54
N SER A 106 -7.52 -22.73 14.25
CA SER A 106 -8.65 -23.03 13.38
C SER A 106 -8.80 -24.53 13.12
N THR A 107 -7.70 -25.25 12.92
CA THR A 107 -7.72 -26.70 12.69
C THR A 107 -8.31 -27.46 13.89
N ILE A 108 -7.96 -27.07 15.11
CA ILE A 108 -8.53 -27.66 16.33
C ILE A 108 -10.06 -27.53 16.36
N ILE A 109 -10.59 -26.34 16.02
CA ILE A 109 -12.03 -26.10 16.00
C ILE A 109 -12.70 -26.84 14.84
N LEU A 110 -12.08 -26.91 13.66
CA LEU A 110 -12.59 -27.69 12.53
C LEU A 110 -12.73 -29.18 12.88
N ILE A 111 -11.73 -29.76 13.57
CA ILE A 111 -11.76 -31.14 14.08
C ILE A 111 -12.91 -31.29 15.09
N PHE A 112 -13.12 -30.31 15.97
CA PHE A 112 -14.23 -30.34 16.91
C PHE A 112 -15.60 -30.28 16.22
N ILE A 113 -15.79 -29.38 15.24
CA ILE A 113 -17.01 -29.27 14.41
C ILE A 113 -17.28 -30.59 13.66
N TYR A 114 -16.24 -31.26 13.17
CA TYR A 114 -16.37 -32.55 12.50
C TYR A 114 -16.97 -33.61 13.43
N ASN A 115 -16.43 -33.72 14.65
CA ASN A 115 -16.79 -34.78 15.61
C ASN A 115 -18.07 -34.49 16.40
N ILE A 116 -18.53 -33.24 16.47
CA ILE A 116 -19.69 -32.87 17.29
C ILE A 116 -21.01 -33.36 16.68
N GLN A 117 -21.89 -33.88 17.54
CA GLN A 117 -23.29 -34.14 17.17
C GLN A 117 -24.13 -32.90 17.45
N ILE A 118 -24.56 -32.23 16.38
CA ILE A 118 -25.45 -31.06 16.47
C ILE A 118 -26.88 -31.58 16.44
N LYS A 119 -27.53 -31.56 17.61
CA LYS A 119 -28.97 -31.87 17.72
C LYS A 119 -29.75 -30.56 17.74
N PRO A 120 -30.85 -30.46 16.96
CA PRO A 120 -31.69 -29.27 16.97
C PRO A 120 -32.32 -29.11 18.35
N ILE A 121 -32.26 -27.90 18.88
CA ILE A 121 -32.83 -27.60 20.20
C ILE A 121 -34.32 -27.30 20.06
N ASN A 122 -35.11 -27.79 21.02
CA ASN A 122 -36.53 -27.52 21.12
C ASN A 122 -36.83 -26.13 21.71
N ILE A 123 -36.43 -25.06 21.01
CA ILE A 123 -36.79 -23.66 21.32
C ILE A 123 -37.89 -23.21 20.34
N SER A 124 -38.85 -22.39 20.74
CA SER A 124 -39.88 -21.90 19.81
C SER A 124 -39.29 -20.95 18.75
N TYR A 125 -39.85 -20.95 17.54
CA TYR A 125 -39.41 -20.02 16.48
C TYR A 125 -39.57 -18.55 16.89
N LYS A 126 -40.60 -18.22 17.68
CA LYS A 126 -40.83 -16.86 18.21
C LYS A 126 -39.65 -16.38 19.08
N ILE A 127 -39.15 -17.25 19.96
CA ILE A 127 -37.99 -16.94 20.80
C ILE A 127 -36.74 -16.74 19.95
N LEU A 128 -36.53 -17.55 18.92
CA LEU A 128 -35.38 -17.40 18.03
C LEU A 128 -35.38 -16.09 17.24
N VAL A 129 -36.55 -15.64 16.80
CA VAL A 129 -36.69 -14.33 16.13
C VAL A 129 -36.29 -13.20 17.07
N ILE A 130 -36.75 -13.24 18.33
CA ILE A 130 -36.36 -12.25 19.35
C ILE A 130 -34.86 -12.28 19.59
N LEU A 131 -34.28 -13.48 19.74
CA LEU A 131 -32.84 -13.66 19.93
C LEU A 131 -32.03 -13.16 18.74
N LEU A 132 -32.53 -13.34 17.51
CA LEU A 132 -31.90 -12.82 16.30
C LEU A 132 -31.92 -11.29 16.26
N PHE A 133 -33.03 -10.65 16.65
CA PHE A 133 -33.10 -9.19 16.76
C PHE A 133 -32.12 -8.64 17.80
N ILE A 134 -31.98 -9.33 18.94
CA ILE A 134 -30.97 -9.00 19.94
C ILE A 134 -29.58 -9.08 19.31
N ILE A 135 -29.23 -10.19 18.64
CA ILE A 135 -27.92 -10.31 17.96
C ILE A 135 -27.71 -9.16 16.98
N ILE A 136 -28.64 -8.91 16.06
CA ILE A 136 -28.52 -7.86 15.03
C ILE A 136 -28.29 -6.48 15.66
N TYR A 137 -29.04 -6.14 16.72
CA TYR A 137 -28.89 -4.87 17.42
C TYR A 137 -27.50 -4.71 18.07
N PHE A 138 -26.91 -5.82 18.52
CA PHE A 138 -25.61 -5.83 19.20
C PHE A 138 -24.42 -6.13 18.29
N ILE A 139 -24.60 -6.62 17.05
CA ILE A 139 -23.51 -6.91 16.09
C ILE A 139 -22.49 -5.76 16.01
N PRO A 140 -22.87 -4.47 15.91
CA PRO A 140 -21.90 -3.37 15.83
C PRO A 140 -21.06 -3.17 17.11
N LYS A 141 -21.42 -3.83 18.21
CA LYS A 141 -20.80 -3.73 19.54
C LYS A 141 -20.04 -5.01 19.93
N ILE A 142 -19.96 -5.99 19.03
CA ILE A 142 -19.25 -7.25 19.24
C ILE A 142 -17.85 -7.15 18.62
N ASN A 143 -16.80 -7.47 19.39
CA ASN A 143 -15.41 -7.47 18.93
C ASN A 143 -14.96 -8.80 18.31
N ASP A 144 -15.88 -9.71 18.05
CA ASP A 144 -15.57 -11.00 17.45
C ASP A 144 -15.21 -10.88 15.96
N ALA A 145 -14.08 -11.48 15.61
CA ALA A 145 -13.45 -11.43 14.29
C ALA A 145 -14.39 -11.74 13.11
N SER A 146 -15.29 -12.70 13.28
CA SER A 146 -16.17 -13.14 12.20
C SER A 146 -17.34 -12.20 11.96
N PHE A 147 -17.88 -11.61 13.02
CA PHE A 147 -18.94 -10.62 12.91
C PHE A 147 -18.40 -9.33 12.34
N ILE A 148 -17.16 -8.95 12.70
CA ILE A 148 -16.44 -7.87 12.04
C ILE A 148 -16.34 -8.19 10.54
N LEU A 149 -15.86 -9.38 10.15
CA LEU A 149 -15.77 -9.76 8.74
C LEU A 149 -17.12 -9.71 8.02
N ILE A 150 -18.20 -10.21 8.61
CA ILE A 150 -19.54 -10.18 8.01
C ILE A 150 -20.03 -8.74 7.86
N ASN A 151 -19.85 -7.92 8.90
CA ASN A 151 -20.22 -6.51 8.88
C ASN A 151 -19.45 -5.76 7.79
N GLU A 152 -18.15 -5.96 7.68
CA GLU A 152 -17.30 -5.36 6.65
C GLU A 152 -17.62 -5.89 5.25
N ALA A 153 -17.79 -7.20 5.08
CA ALA A 153 -18.18 -7.79 3.80
C ALA A 153 -19.54 -7.27 3.31
N SER A 154 -20.48 -7.03 4.24
CA SER A 154 -21.77 -6.42 3.90
C SER A 154 -21.63 -5.00 3.35
N GLN A 155 -20.54 -4.30 3.66
CA GLN A 155 -20.28 -2.92 3.23
C GLN A 155 -19.54 -2.83 1.90
N ILE A 156 -19.16 -3.95 1.26
CA ILE A 156 -18.42 -3.94 -0.01
C ILE A 156 -19.17 -3.18 -1.11
N TYR A 157 -20.52 -3.18 -1.11
CA TYR A 157 -21.31 -2.41 -2.08
C TYR A 157 -21.10 -0.89 -1.98
N LYS A 158 -20.55 -0.40 -0.86
CA LYS A 158 -20.22 1.01 -0.66
C LYS A 158 -18.94 1.42 -1.40
N VAL A 159 -18.08 0.45 -1.75
CA VAL A 159 -16.84 0.74 -2.49
C VAL A 159 -17.21 1.36 -3.82
N ASN A 160 -16.82 2.63 -3.99
CA ASN A 160 -17.06 3.30 -5.24
C ASN A 160 -15.99 2.85 -6.24
N THR A 161 -16.41 2.15 -7.28
CA THR A 161 -15.51 1.74 -8.39
C THR A 161 -15.58 2.71 -9.56
N SER A 162 -16.30 3.83 -9.42
CA SER A 162 -16.41 4.81 -10.49
C SER A 162 -15.02 5.29 -10.90
N LYS A 163 -14.75 5.22 -12.21
CA LYS A 163 -13.58 5.88 -12.80
C LYS A 163 -13.69 7.36 -12.42
N ILE A 164 -12.64 7.92 -11.81
CA ILE A 164 -12.60 9.36 -11.57
C ILE A 164 -12.94 10.05 -12.90
N ASN A 165 -13.89 10.97 -12.83
CA ASN A 165 -14.12 11.94 -13.90
C ASN A 165 -12.85 12.78 -14.04
N THR A 166 -11.95 12.38 -14.92
CA THR A 166 -10.81 13.17 -15.35
C THR A 166 -11.35 14.37 -16.14
N LYS A 167 -11.79 15.40 -15.40
CA LYS A 167 -12.17 16.67 -15.99
C LYS A 167 -10.88 17.36 -16.40
N SER A 168 -10.62 17.41 -17.71
CA SER A 168 -9.67 18.41 -18.21
C SER A 168 -10.31 19.77 -17.96
N ASN A 169 -9.87 20.50 -16.93
CA ASN A 169 -10.30 21.89 -16.80
C ASN A 169 -9.80 22.65 -18.03
N LYS A 170 -10.63 23.53 -18.62
CA LYS A 170 -10.30 24.27 -19.86
C LYS A 170 -9.06 25.16 -19.73
N GLN A 171 -8.53 25.37 -18.52
CA GLN A 171 -7.37 26.21 -18.29
C GLN A 171 -6.09 25.43 -18.59
N THR A 172 -5.64 25.50 -19.84
CA THR A 172 -4.33 25.00 -20.26
C THR A 172 -3.23 25.87 -19.65
N LEU A 173 -2.36 25.27 -18.84
CA LEU A 173 -1.13 25.92 -18.39
C LEU A 173 -0.25 26.24 -19.60
N ARG A 174 0.35 27.44 -19.62
CA ARG A 174 1.31 27.85 -20.64
C ARG A 174 2.69 27.97 -20.01
N PRO A 175 3.75 27.52 -20.71
CA PRO A 175 5.11 27.72 -20.22
C PRO A 175 5.40 29.24 -20.14
N ILE A 176 6.06 29.64 -19.07
CA ILE A 176 6.51 31.02 -18.84
C ILE A 176 8.02 31.17 -19.09
N SER A 177 8.76 30.06 -19.09
CA SER A 177 10.17 30.01 -19.46
C SER A 177 10.50 28.68 -20.14
N GLN A 178 11.63 28.64 -20.85
CA GLN A 178 12.19 27.40 -21.39
C GLN A 178 13.55 27.16 -20.76
N ASN A 179 13.61 26.14 -19.90
CA ASN A 179 14.84 25.81 -19.18
C ASN A 179 15.63 24.74 -19.95
N ASP A 180 16.95 24.87 -19.96
CA ASP A 180 17.85 23.89 -20.59
C ASP A 180 18.38 22.91 -19.54
N ILE A 181 17.66 21.80 -19.33
CA ILE A 181 17.90 20.89 -18.21
C ILE A 181 17.42 19.46 -18.48
N ASN A 182 18.15 18.49 -17.92
CA ASN A 182 17.69 17.11 -17.75
C ASN A 182 17.08 16.91 -16.35
N ILE A 183 15.81 16.56 -16.28
CA ILE A 183 15.12 16.22 -15.04
C ILE A 183 14.97 14.69 -14.98
N VAL A 184 15.56 14.06 -13.96
CA VAL A 184 15.43 12.63 -13.71
C VAL A 184 14.78 12.42 -12.36
N LEU A 185 13.56 11.88 -12.37
CA LEU A 185 12.83 11.46 -11.19
C LEU A 185 12.91 9.95 -11.05
N VAL A 186 13.44 9.46 -9.93
CA VAL A 186 13.40 8.05 -9.57
C VAL A 186 12.35 7.84 -8.49
N LEU A 187 11.36 7.01 -8.82
CA LEU A 187 10.32 6.56 -7.90
C LEU A 187 10.74 5.22 -7.31
N GLY A 188 11.11 5.25 -6.03
CA GLY A 188 11.27 4.05 -5.22
C GLY A 188 9.92 3.41 -4.92
N GLU A 189 9.98 2.15 -4.50
CA GLU A 189 8.83 1.33 -4.14
C GLU A 189 9.06 0.79 -2.72
N SER A 190 8.16 1.12 -1.79
CA SER A 190 8.17 0.62 -0.41
C SER A 190 9.46 0.93 0.41
N MET A 191 10.30 1.88 -0.05
CA MET A 191 11.51 2.31 0.65
C MET A 191 11.19 3.32 1.77
N ARG A 192 11.53 2.95 3.00
CA ARG A 192 11.33 3.80 4.18
C ARG A 192 12.38 4.89 4.35
N ALA A 193 12.01 5.93 5.07
CA ALA A 193 12.93 6.96 5.52
C ALA A 193 14.01 6.41 6.48
N LYS A 194 15.18 7.05 6.49
CA LYS A 194 16.38 6.54 7.18
C LYS A 194 16.21 6.34 8.68
N GLU A 195 15.36 7.12 9.33
CA GLU A 195 15.09 6.97 10.77
C GLU A 195 14.31 5.69 11.12
N PHE A 196 13.68 5.04 10.13
CA PHE A 196 12.95 3.78 10.29
C PHE A 196 13.75 2.58 9.78
N LEU A 197 15.06 2.73 9.61
CA LEU A 197 15.96 1.70 9.14
C LEU A 197 17.00 1.37 10.20
N GLU A 198 17.20 0.08 10.45
CA GLU A 198 18.25 -0.40 11.38
C GLU A 198 19.67 -0.21 10.82
N ASN A 199 19.80 -0.13 9.49
CA ASN A 199 21.09 -0.07 8.79
C ASN A 199 21.27 1.30 8.13
N LYS A 200 22.53 1.76 8.08
CA LYS A 200 22.91 2.97 7.34
C LYS A 200 23.19 2.63 5.88
N TYR A 201 22.74 3.48 4.96
CA TYR A 201 22.92 3.32 3.52
C TYR A 201 23.60 4.56 2.95
N SER A 202 24.56 4.39 2.05
CA SER A 202 25.40 5.48 1.56
C SER A 202 24.61 6.55 0.79
N ILE A 203 23.52 6.18 0.12
CA ILE A 203 22.64 7.14 -0.57
C ILE A 203 22.07 8.21 0.37
N PHE A 204 21.87 7.90 1.66
CA PHE A 204 21.30 8.86 2.63
C PHE A 204 22.35 9.76 3.29
N GLU A 205 23.64 9.43 3.13
CA GLU A 205 24.75 10.15 3.74
C GLU A 205 25.54 10.97 2.71
N LYS A 206 25.62 10.49 1.46
CA LYS A 206 26.38 11.15 0.37
C LYS A 206 25.61 12.30 -0.31
N TYR A 207 24.29 12.30 -0.21
CA TYR A 207 23.42 13.23 -0.94
C TYR A 207 22.60 14.07 0.02
N ASN A 208 22.04 15.17 -0.49
CA ASN A 208 21.16 16.04 0.29
C ASN A 208 19.88 15.28 0.63
N TYR A 209 19.84 14.72 1.84
CA TYR A 209 18.76 13.86 2.31
C TYR A 209 17.77 14.62 3.20
N LYS A 210 16.49 14.29 3.05
CA LYS A 210 15.43 14.66 3.98
C LYS A 210 14.39 13.56 4.08
N THR A 211 13.72 13.48 5.23
CA THR A 211 12.48 12.72 5.35
C THR A 211 11.29 13.59 5.00
N ILE A 212 10.47 13.12 4.07
CA ILE A 212 9.26 13.79 3.60
C ILE A 212 8.04 12.89 3.77
N TYR A 213 6.85 13.43 3.50
CA TYR A 213 5.59 12.70 3.54
C TYR A 213 5.16 12.26 2.14
N SER A 214 4.74 11.00 1.99
CA SER A 214 4.11 10.52 0.76
C SER A 214 2.71 11.11 0.57
N GLY A 215 2.21 11.11 -0.67
CA GLY A 215 0.84 11.51 -0.98
C GLY A 215 -0.21 10.50 -0.48
N ALA A 216 0.18 9.23 -0.38
CA ALA A 216 -0.67 8.15 0.09
C ALA A 216 0.13 7.01 0.73
N THR A 217 -0.58 5.96 1.17
CA THR A 217 -0.01 4.78 1.83
C THR A 217 0.26 3.61 0.89
N ASN A 218 0.03 3.79 -0.42
CA ASN A 218 0.24 2.80 -1.47
C ASN A 218 0.62 3.43 -2.82
N THR A 219 1.12 2.60 -3.73
CA THR A 219 1.55 3.00 -5.08
C THR A 219 0.40 3.55 -5.94
N ASP A 220 -0.79 2.90 -5.88
CA ASP A 220 -1.94 3.19 -6.74
C ASP A 220 -2.53 4.59 -6.54
N VAL A 221 -2.22 5.25 -5.42
CA VAL A 221 -2.66 6.62 -5.13
C VAL A 221 -1.47 7.59 -5.09
N SER A 222 -0.36 7.22 -4.45
CA SER A 222 0.81 8.10 -4.30
C SER A 222 1.37 8.55 -5.65
N ILE A 223 1.56 7.62 -6.60
CA ILE A 223 2.17 7.94 -7.90
C ILE A 223 1.22 8.80 -8.75
N PRO A 224 -0.06 8.45 -8.95
CA PRO A 224 -0.98 9.31 -9.69
C PRO A 224 -1.09 10.72 -9.13
N MET A 225 -1.10 10.88 -7.79
CA MET A 225 -1.12 12.20 -7.17
C MET A 225 0.15 13.01 -7.47
N LEU A 226 1.34 12.41 -7.31
CA LEU A 226 2.62 13.08 -7.57
C LEU A 226 2.74 13.50 -9.04
N ILE A 227 2.47 12.58 -9.97
CA ILE A 227 2.66 12.82 -11.41
C ILE A 227 1.67 13.85 -11.96
N ASN A 228 0.49 14.00 -11.34
CA ASN A 228 -0.53 14.96 -11.78
C ASN A 228 -0.64 16.20 -10.89
N GLY A 229 0.21 16.33 -9.86
CA GLY A 229 0.20 17.47 -8.95
C GLY A 229 -1.11 17.64 -8.18
N ALA A 230 -1.83 16.55 -7.96
CA ALA A 230 -3.16 16.59 -7.34
C ALA A 230 -3.05 16.71 -5.82
N SER A 231 -3.80 17.63 -5.22
CA SER A 231 -3.91 17.74 -3.76
C SER A 231 -4.80 16.65 -3.17
N ARG A 232 -5.72 16.10 -3.97
CA ARG A 232 -6.56 14.95 -3.63
C ARG A 232 -6.70 13.99 -4.82
N PRO A 233 -6.84 12.68 -4.59
CA PRO A 233 -7.03 11.69 -5.65
C PRO A 233 -8.15 12.04 -6.63
N THR A 234 -9.33 12.45 -6.12
CA THR A 234 -10.49 12.77 -6.97
C THR A 234 -10.34 14.05 -7.80
N GLN A 235 -9.24 14.79 -7.62
CA GLN A 235 -8.95 16.05 -8.32
C GLN A 235 -7.83 15.92 -9.35
N ILE A 236 -7.43 14.69 -9.72
CA ILE A 236 -6.45 14.47 -10.79
C ILE A 236 -6.93 15.08 -12.11
N ASP A 237 -6.14 16.01 -12.64
CA ASP A 237 -6.34 16.66 -13.93
C ASP A 237 -5.12 16.44 -14.82
N PHE A 238 -5.34 15.83 -15.99
CA PHE A 238 -4.27 15.51 -16.93
C PHE A 238 -3.64 16.74 -17.62
N ASN A 239 -4.24 17.92 -17.52
CA ASN A 239 -3.60 19.17 -17.93
C ASN A 239 -2.49 19.62 -16.97
N HIS A 240 -2.40 18.99 -15.79
CA HIS A 240 -1.33 19.18 -14.80
C HIS A 240 -0.34 18.00 -14.80
N ASN A 241 -0.53 17.00 -15.67
CA ASN A 241 0.37 15.85 -15.73
C ASN A 241 1.80 16.27 -16.14
N LEU A 242 2.82 15.80 -15.42
CA LEU A 242 4.21 16.18 -15.67
C LEU A 242 4.70 15.85 -17.09
N PHE A 243 4.28 14.72 -17.68
CA PHE A 243 4.64 14.38 -19.06
C PHE A 243 3.95 15.29 -20.07
N TYR A 244 2.67 15.62 -19.83
CA TYR A 244 1.97 16.61 -20.64
C TYR A 244 2.69 17.97 -20.61
N LEU A 245 2.99 18.48 -19.41
CA LEU A 245 3.69 19.76 -19.23
C LEU A 245 5.06 19.76 -19.91
N ALA A 246 5.81 18.67 -19.76
CA ALA A 246 7.12 18.49 -20.39
C ALA A 246 7.03 18.53 -21.92
N LYS A 247 6.10 17.78 -22.54
CA LYS A 247 5.89 17.81 -24.01
C LYS A 247 5.49 19.20 -24.49
N GLN A 248 4.61 19.90 -23.76
CA GLN A 248 4.18 21.24 -24.12
C GLN A 248 5.31 22.28 -24.06
N ASN A 249 6.42 21.99 -23.36
CA ASN A 249 7.61 22.85 -23.33
C ASN A 249 8.85 22.21 -23.98
N ASN A 250 8.65 21.36 -24.99
CA ASN A 250 9.71 20.78 -25.82
C ASN A 250 10.74 19.91 -25.08
N PHE A 251 10.32 19.20 -24.03
CA PHE A 251 11.12 18.13 -23.42
C PHE A 251 10.80 16.80 -24.09
N ASN A 252 11.82 15.96 -24.24
CA ASN A 252 11.61 14.53 -24.46
C ASN A 252 11.14 13.88 -23.16
N THR A 253 10.20 12.95 -23.26
CA THR A 253 9.59 12.33 -22.09
C THR A 253 9.82 10.82 -22.07
N THR A 254 10.21 10.31 -20.91
CA THR A 254 10.48 8.89 -20.72
C THR A 254 9.84 8.40 -19.43
N PHE A 255 9.18 7.25 -19.50
CA PHE A 255 8.75 6.49 -18.32
C PHE A 255 9.18 5.04 -18.48
N ILE A 256 10.00 4.57 -17.54
CA ILE A 256 10.49 3.20 -17.51
C ILE A 256 10.17 2.62 -16.14
N SER A 257 9.56 1.44 -16.09
CA SER A 257 9.31 0.73 -14.86
C SER A 257 9.79 -0.72 -14.92
N THR A 258 10.41 -1.15 -13.83
CA THR A 258 10.79 -2.56 -13.59
C THR A 258 9.70 -3.34 -12.85
N GLN A 259 8.60 -2.69 -12.49
CA GLN A 259 7.39 -3.37 -12.01
C GLN A 259 6.66 -4.09 -13.14
N SER A 260 5.78 -5.02 -12.77
CA SER A 260 4.97 -5.74 -13.75
C SER A 260 3.84 -4.85 -14.30
N LYS A 261 3.44 -5.07 -15.57
CA LYS A 261 2.25 -4.43 -16.15
C LYS A 261 0.99 -4.64 -15.30
N LYS A 262 0.90 -5.80 -14.63
CA LYS A 262 -0.21 -6.12 -13.76
C LYS A 262 -0.21 -5.24 -12.50
N SER A 263 0.96 -5.07 -11.87
CA SER A 263 1.14 -4.21 -10.70
C SER A 263 0.81 -2.75 -11.03
N LEU A 264 1.15 -2.29 -12.25
CA LEU A 264 0.90 -0.92 -12.68
C LEU A 264 -0.46 -0.66 -13.34
N LYS A 265 -1.34 -1.67 -13.39
CA LYS A 265 -2.65 -1.58 -14.07
C LYS A 265 -3.47 -0.39 -13.58
N TYR A 266 -3.37 -0.05 -12.30
CA TYR A 266 -4.14 1.04 -11.69
C TYR A 266 -3.42 2.40 -11.76
N ILE A 267 -2.14 2.45 -12.13
CA ILE A 267 -1.34 3.67 -12.27
C ILE A 267 -1.29 4.13 -13.72
N GLU A 268 -1.15 3.19 -14.67
CA GLU A 268 -1.00 3.46 -16.11
C GLU A 268 -2.05 4.45 -16.67
N PRO A 269 -3.34 4.37 -16.32
CA PRO A 269 -4.33 5.35 -16.78
C PRO A 269 -4.02 6.80 -16.40
N TYR A 270 -3.25 7.04 -15.33
CA TYR A 270 -2.93 8.35 -14.79
C TYR A 270 -1.58 8.90 -15.25
N LEU A 271 -0.81 8.13 -16.02
CA LEU A 271 0.48 8.56 -16.58
C LEU A 271 0.32 9.43 -17.83
N ASN A 272 -0.87 9.44 -18.45
CA ASN A 272 -1.13 10.17 -19.70
C ASN A 272 -0.15 9.77 -20.82
N THR A 273 -0.08 8.46 -21.07
CA THR A 273 0.95 7.77 -21.89
C THR A 273 1.13 8.32 -23.30
N LYS A 274 0.12 8.99 -23.88
CA LYS A 274 0.24 9.69 -25.17
C LYS A 274 1.30 10.80 -25.21
N TYR A 275 1.74 11.29 -24.06
CA TYR A 275 2.77 12.32 -23.94
C TYR A 275 4.10 11.74 -23.46
N ILE A 276 4.31 10.44 -23.59
CA ILE A 276 5.55 9.74 -23.23
C ILE A 276 6.20 9.22 -24.52
N ASP A 277 7.36 9.77 -24.88
CA ASP A 277 8.08 9.37 -26.10
C ASP A 277 8.69 7.97 -25.98
N THR A 278 9.26 7.66 -24.82
CA THR A 278 9.81 6.34 -24.50
C THR A 278 9.07 5.73 -23.32
N TYR A 279 8.29 4.69 -23.58
CA TYR A 279 7.47 4.02 -22.58
C TYR A 279 7.81 2.54 -22.50
N ASN A 280 8.30 2.08 -21.34
CA ASN A 280 8.61 0.67 -21.14
C ASN A 280 8.20 0.20 -19.74
N ILE A 281 7.36 -0.83 -19.69
CA ILE A 281 7.01 -1.54 -18.46
C ILE A 281 7.34 -3.01 -18.65
N GLN A 282 8.31 -3.48 -17.88
CA GLN A 282 8.72 -4.87 -17.90
C GLN A 282 9.19 -5.31 -16.52
N ARG A 283 8.53 -6.34 -15.97
CA ARG A 283 8.96 -7.00 -14.74
C ARG A 283 10.41 -7.45 -14.90
N SER A 284 11.31 -6.83 -14.16
CA SER A 284 12.75 -7.08 -14.24
C SER A 284 13.46 -6.59 -12.98
N LEU A 285 14.76 -6.82 -12.88
CA LEU A 285 15.58 -6.25 -11.81
C LEU A 285 15.88 -4.78 -12.09
N ASP A 286 16.02 -3.97 -11.03
CA ASP A 286 16.24 -2.51 -11.14
C ASP A 286 17.50 -2.10 -11.93
N ILE A 287 18.47 -3.00 -12.12
CA ILE A 287 19.59 -2.78 -13.06
C ILE A 287 19.13 -2.49 -14.49
N ASN A 288 17.93 -2.94 -14.89
CA ASN A 288 17.37 -2.65 -16.21
C ASN A 288 17.07 -1.15 -16.37
N LEU A 289 16.69 -0.44 -15.29
CA LEU A 289 16.53 1.03 -15.32
C LEU A 289 17.83 1.72 -15.75
N LEU A 290 18.97 1.25 -15.24
CA LEU A 290 20.29 1.77 -15.60
C LEU A 290 20.62 1.49 -17.08
N GLN A 291 20.32 0.27 -17.56
CA GLN A 291 20.55 -0.11 -18.95
C GLN A 291 19.74 0.77 -19.92
N GLN A 292 18.48 1.05 -19.59
CA GLN A 292 17.63 1.91 -20.41
C GLN A 292 18.04 3.39 -20.32
N LEU A 293 18.40 3.89 -19.13
CA LEU A 293 18.94 5.24 -18.97
C LEU A 293 20.21 5.45 -19.84
N ASN A 294 21.03 4.42 -20.00
CA ASN A 294 22.20 4.48 -20.88
C ASN A 294 21.84 4.66 -22.36
N SER A 295 20.63 4.34 -22.79
CA SER A 295 20.17 4.57 -24.17
C SER A 295 19.59 5.98 -24.40
N ILE A 296 19.28 6.72 -23.34
CA ILE A 296 18.71 8.07 -23.44
C ILE A 296 19.80 9.09 -23.80
N ASP A 297 19.49 9.97 -24.76
CA ASP A 297 20.32 11.12 -25.13
C ASP A 297 20.10 12.28 -24.14
N LEU A 298 21.02 12.41 -23.19
CA LEU A 298 21.05 13.48 -22.19
C LEU A 298 21.70 14.78 -22.72
N SER A 299 21.93 14.91 -24.03
CA SER A 299 22.28 16.19 -24.65
C SER A 299 21.06 17.05 -24.96
N GLN A 300 19.84 16.49 -24.85
CA GLN A 300 18.57 17.19 -25.05
C GLN A 300 17.89 17.53 -23.72
N ASN A 301 16.77 18.27 -23.76
CA ASN A 301 15.95 18.49 -22.56
C ASN A 301 15.09 17.25 -22.34
N ASN A 302 15.21 16.64 -21.17
CA ASN A 302 14.49 15.40 -20.86
C ASN A 302 13.72 15.52 -19.54
N LEU A 303 12.53 14.95 -19.51
CA LEU A 303 11.89 14.47 -18.29
C LEU A 303 11.93 12.94 -18.31
N VAL A 304 12.81 12.35 -17.49
CA VAL A 304 12.96 10.91 -17.34
C VAL A 304 12.38 10.49 -15.99
N VAL A 305 11.41 9.60 -16.01
CA VAL A 305 10.85 8.98 -14.80
C VAL A 305 11.20 7.50 -14.80
N LEU A 306 11.95 7.07 -13.78
CA LEU A 306 12.36 5.68 -13.57
C LEU A 306 11.65 5.14 -12.33
N GLN A 307 10.82 4.11 -12.48
CA GLN A 307 10.12 3.49 -11.37
C GLN A 307 10.75 2.14 -11.03
N MET A 308 11.16 2.00 -9.77
CA MET A 308 11.80 0.80 -9.26
C MET A 308 10.77 -0.25 -8.85
N GLN A 309 11.17 -1.51 -8.92
CA GLN A 309 10.53 -2.59 -8.18
C GLN A 309 10.90 -2.51 -6.69
N GLY A 310 12.10 -1.98 -6.40
CA GLY A 310 12.49 -1.51 -5.07
C GLY A 310 12.35 -2.55 -3.97
N GLN A 311 11.76 -2.10 -2.86
CA GLN A 311 11.53 -2.88 -1.65
C GLN A 311 10.10 -3.44 -1.63
N HIS A 312 9.47 -3.73 -2.77
CA HIS A 312 8.15 -4.37 -2.76
C HIS A 312 8.22 -5.77 -2.13
N SER A 313 7.28 -6.08 -1.22
CA SER A 313 7.11 -7.44 -0.68
C SER A 313 7.00 -8.49 -1.79
N PRO A 314 7.62 -9.68 -1.69
CA PRO A 314 8.31 -10.25 -0.53
C PRO A 314 9.81 -9.88 -0.43
N TYR A 315 10.22 -8.77 -1.04
CA TYR A 315 11.59 -8.24 -1.02
C TYR A 315 12.61 -9.16 -1.71
N LEU A 316 12.24 -9.82 -2.80
CA LEU A 316 13.10 -10.78 -3.53
C LEU A 316 13.67 -10.23 -4.84
N SER A 317 13.43 -8.95 -5.14
CA SER A 317 13.78 -8.33 -6.42
C SER A 317 15.25 -7.88 -6.47
N TYR A 318 16.17 -8.79 -6.15
CA TYR A 318 17.62 -8.58 -6.23
C TYR A 318 18.35 -9.87 -6.62
N PRO A 319 19.58 -9.80 -7.17
CA PRO A 319 20.34 -10.98 -7.56
C PRO A 319 20.59 -11.95 -6.39
N ASN A 320 20.38 -13.25 -6.60
CA ASN A 320 20.56 -14.30 -5.59
C ASN A 320 19.67 -14.14 -4.34
N ALA A 321 18.43 -13.66 -4.53
CA ALA A 321 17.45 -13.62 -3.46
C ALA A 321 17.14 -15.03 -2.92
N ASN A 322 16.97 -15.12 -1.60
CA ASN A 322 16.70 -16.36 -0.90
C ASN A 322 15.41 -16.22 -0.09
N GLU A 323 14.41 -17.04 -0.41
CA GLU A 323 13.11 -17.05 0.27
C GLU A 323 13.20 -17.50 1.72
N SER A 324 14.25 -18.26 2.07
CA SER A 324 14.48 -18.74 3.45
C SER A 324 15.02 -17.65 4.38
N ASP A 325 15.48 -16.53 3.85
CA ASP A 325 15.89 -15.39 4.67
C ASP A 325 14.66 -14.79 5.39
N ASN A 326 14.82 -14.41 6.65
CA ASN A 326 13.77 -13.68 7.35
C ASN A 326 13.48 -12.33 6.67
N VAL A 327 12.26 -11.80 6.88
CA VAL A 327 11.77 -10.58 6.22
C VAL A 327 12.73 -9.39 6.36
N LYS A 328 13.26 -9.13 7.56
CA LYS A 328 14.21 -8.03 7.79
C LYS A 328 15.49 -8.18 6.98
N LEU A 329 16.02 -9.40 6.89
CA LEU A 329 17.21 -9.69 6.10
C LEU A 329 16.95 -9.53 4.59
N ARG A 330 15.81 -10.01 4.08
CA ARG A 330 15.42 -9.80 2.68
C ARG A 330 15.27 -8.31 2.35
N TYR A 331 14.57 -7.56 3.21
CA TYR A 331 14.45 -6.11 3.07
C TYR A 331 15.82 -5.43 3.05
N LYS A 332 16.72 -5.75 4.00
CA LYS A 332 18.10 -5.23 4.03
C LYS A 332 18.89 -5.53 2.75
N LYS A 333 18.81 -6.77 2.24
CA LYS A 333 19.51 -7.16 1.01
C LYS A 333 18.95 -6.41 -0.22
N SER A 334 17.63 -6.24 -0.30
CA SER A 334 17.00 -5.44 -1.35
C SER A 334 17.44 -3.97 -1.27
N MET A 335 17.50 -3.38 -0.07
CA MET A 335 17.99 -2.01 0.14
C MET A 335 19.45 -1.85 -0.31
N ASN A 336 20.33 -2.80 0.01
CA ASN A 336 21.72 -2.78 -0.46
C ASN A 336 21.82 -2.81 -1.98
N TYR A 337 20.92 -3.54 -2.64
CA TYR A 337 20.82 -3.57 -4.10
C TYR A 337 20.35 -2.22 -4.66
N SER A 338 19.22 -1.69 -4.18
CA SER A 338 18.72 -0.38 -4.60
C SER A 338 19.72 0.74 -4.34
N ASN A 339 20.43 0.72 -3.21
CA ASN A 339 21.52 1.66 -2.90
C ASN A 339 22.58 1.68 -4.01
N LYS A 340 23.03 0.52 -4.49
CA LYS A 340 24.02 0.42 -5.57
C LYS A 340 23.46 0.93 -6.90
N ILE A 341 22.23 0.54 -7.25
CA ILE A 341 21.61 0.93 -8.52
C ILE A 341 21.40 2.44 -8.59
N ILE A 342 20.89 3.05 -7.51
CA ILE A 342 20.68 4.50 -7.44
C ILE A 342 22.01 5.26 -7.57
N GLU A 343 23.07 4.81 -6.89
CA GLU A 343 24.39 5.42 -7.04
C GLU A 343 24.87 5.36 -8.51
N GLN A 344 24.68 4.23 -9.18
CA GLN A 344 25.04 4.06 -10.59
C GLN A 344 24.20 4.94 -11.52
N ILE A 345 22.90 5.11 -11.25
CA ILE A 345 22.01 6.02 -12.00
C ILE A 345 22.52 7.45 -11.88
N ILE A 346 22.80 7.93 -10.66
CA ILE A 346 23.29 9.29 -10.43
C ILE A 346 24.64 9.51 -11.13
N SER A 347 25.58 8.57 -10.99
CA SER A 347 26.87 8.63 -11.66
C SER A 347 26.74 8.66 -13.19
N THR A 348 25.80 7.89 -13.75
CA THR A 348 25.54 7.86 -15.19
C THR A 348 25.04 9.22 -15.69
N ILE A 349 24.08 9.83 -14.98
CA ILE A 349 23.56 11.16 -15.33
C ILE A 349 24.68 12.21 -15.28
N LYS A 350 25.48 12.21 -14.20
CA LYS A 350 26.62 13.11 -14.02
C LYS A 350 27.62 13.03 -15.16
N ASN A 351 27.91 11.82 -15.63
CA ASN A 351 28.93 11.60 -16.65
C ASN A 351 28.42 11.81 -18.08
N LYS A 352 27.13 11.52 -18.34
CA LYS A 352 26.54 11.59 -19.69
C LYS A 352 25.89 12.92 -20.03
N SER A 353 25.33 13.62 -19.04
CA SER A 353 24.59 14.87 -19.29
C SER A 353 25.56 15.98 -19.70
N THR A 354 25.38 16.53 -20.90
CA THR A 354 26.09 17.74 -21.34
C THR A 354 25.36 19.03 -20.95
N LYS A 355 24.12 18.90 -20.46
CA LYS A 355 23.29 19.98 -19.93
C LYS A 355 23.27 19.97 -18.40
N PRO A 356 22.83 21.05 -17.75
CA PRO A 356 22.44 21.00 -16.36
C PRO A 356 21.50 19.84 -16.09
N TYR A 357 21.62 19.21 -14.93
CA TYR A 357 20.74 18.11 -14.53
C TYR A 357 20.18 18.31 -13.14
N LEU A 358 18.98 17.78 -12.94
CA LEU A 358 18.31 17.64 -11.66
C LEU A 358 17.89 16.18 -11.48
N PHE A 359 18.54 15.50 -10.54
CA PHE A 359 18.14 14.18 -10.09
C PHE A 359 17.34 14.31 -8.80
N LEU A 360 16.16 13.70 -8.77
CA LEU A 360 15.28 13.60 -7.61
C LEU A 360 14.98 12.13 -7.33
N PHE A 361 15.06 11.72 -6.06
CA PHE A 361 14.58 10.42 -5.62
C PHE A 361 13.55 10.59 -4.51
N THR A 362 12.48 9.81 -4.58
CA THR A 362 11.61 9.54 -3.43
C THR A 362 10.97 8.17 -3.53
N SER A 363 10.55 7.59 -2.41
CA SER A 363 9.68 6.41 -2.43
C SER A 363 8.22 6.83 -2.55
N ASP A 364 7.40 6.01 -3.18
CA ASP A 364 5.95 6.15 -3.24
C ASP A 364 5.28 6.02 -1.85
N HIS A 365 5.76 5.08 -1.04
CA HIS A 365 5.47 4.87 0.38
C HIS A 365 6.61 4.04 1.02
N GLY A 366 6.53 3.83 2.33
CA GLY A 366 7.29 2.88 3.12
C GLY A 366 6.47 1.62 3.43
N GLU A 367 6.81 0.90 4.48
CA GLU A 367 6.34 -0.49 4.66
C GLU A 367 6.45 -0.88 6.15
N PHE A 368 5.76 -1.90 6.64
CA PHE A 368 6.09 -2.61 7.89
C PHE A 368 6.90 -3.90 7.60
N ILE A 369 7.93 -4.18 8.41
CA ILE A 369 8.90 -5.28 8.23
C ILE A 369 9.10 -6.08 9.53
N GLY A 370 8.16 -5.94 10.47
CA GLY A 370 8.13 -6.64 11.75
C GLY A 370 7.97 -5.74 12.98
N GLU A 371 7.70 -4.44 12.81
CA GLU A 371 7.43 -3.52 13.92
C GLU A 371 6.24 -3.99 14.73
N ASN A 372 6.47 -4.37 15.99
CA ASN A 372 5.47 -4.98 16.87
C ASN A 372 4.78 -6.21 16.23
N GLY A 373 5.50 -6.95 15.38
CA GLY A 373 4.95 -8.10 14.66
C GLY A 373 4.08 -7.76 13.45
N ARG A 374 4.04 -6.50 13.01
CA ARG A 374 3.26 -6.05 11.85
C ARG A 374 4.08 -6.03 10.57
N PHE A 375 3.42 -6.24 9.44
CA PHE A 375 3.99 -6.30 8.09
C PHE A 375 3.07 -5.63 7.07
N GLY A 376 3.64 -5.24 5.93
CA GLY A 376 2.90 -4.63 4.83
C GLY A 376 2.68 -3.13 4.96
N HIS A 377 1.94 -2.55 4.03
CA HIS A 377 1.65 -1.12 3.93
C HIS A 377 0.12 -0.88 4.04
N ASN A 378 -0.43 0.17 3.43
CA ASN A 378 -1.86 0.51 3.48
C ASN A 378 -2.37 0.96 4.86
N ARG A 379 -1.50 1.52 5.70
CA ARG A 379 -1.85 2.03 7.03
C ARG A 379 -1.30 3.44 7.26
N PHE A 380 -2.03 4.25 8.01
CA PHE A 380 -1.64 5.62 8.37
C PHE A 380 -0.60 5.65 9.49
N GLU A 381 0.56 5.07 9.21
CA GLU A 381 1.65 4.90 10.16
C GLU A 381 2.94 5.53 9.64
N LYS A 382 3.77 6.05 10.55
CA LYS A 382 4.94 6.86 10.19
C LYS A 382 5.93 6.10 9.32
N GLU A 383 6.12 4.81 9.58
CA GLU A 383 6.98 3.89 8.82
C GLU A 383 6.53 3.74 7.36
N ILE A 384 5.25 4.03 7.08
CA ILE A 384 4.64 3.92 5.75
C ILE A 384 4.62 5.27 5.07
N TYR A 385 4.10 6.32 5.70
CA TYR A 385 3.93 7.60 4.99
C TYR A 385 5.15 8.52 5.06
N LYS A 386 6.18 8.20 5.85
CA LYS A 386 7.44 8.94 5.84
C LYS A 386 8.46 8.23 4.96
N VAL A 387 8.81 8.90 3.87
CA VAL A 387 9.64 8.36 2.80
C VAL A 387 10.92 9.18 2.65
N PRO A 388 12.00 8.58 2.13
CA PRO A 388 13.22 9.31 1.85
C PRO A 388 12.97 10.27 0.69
N PHE A 389 13.61 11.43 0.76
CA PHE A 389 13.83 12.32 -0.37
C PHE A 389 15.31 12.68 -0.40
N PHE A 390 15.92 12.54 -1.56
CA PHE A 390 17.24 13.11 -1.78
C PHE A 390 17.43 13.51 -3.23
N TYR A 391 18.39 14.41 -3.44
CA TYR A 391 18.61 15.00 -4.74
C TYR A 391 20.10 15.22 -5.03
N SER A 392 20.41 15.30 -6.33
CA SER A 392 21.72 15.70 -6.86
C SER A 392 21.49 16.62 -8.05
N SER A 393 22.28 17.66 -8.19
CA SER A 393 22.15 18.63 -9.28
C SER A 393 23.53 19.08 -9.75
N SER A 394 23.65 19.47 -11.02
CA SER A 394 24.84 20.19 -11.52
C SER A 394 24.91 21.61 -10.98
N ASN A 395 23.75 22.19 -10.66
CA ASN A 395 23.64 23.55 -10.16
C ASN A 395 23.55 23.51 -8.63
N ASN A 396 24.07 24.55 -7.97
CA ASN A 396 23.91 24.69 -6.53
C ASN A 396 22.46 25.05 -6.21
N ILE A 397 21.66 24.06 -5.82
CA ILE A 397 20.24 24.21 -5.50
C ILE A 397 19.99 23.75 -4.06
N ASP A 398 19.14 24.50 -3.37
CA ASP A 398 18.66 24.13 -2.05
C ASP A 398 17.19 23.72 -2.13
N LEU A 399 16.93 22.43 -1.90
CA LEU A 399 15.59 21.86 -1.84
C LEU A 399 15.28 21.36 -0.41
N GLN A 400 16.00 21.85 0.60
CA GLN A 400 15.81 21.46 2.01
C GLN A 400 14.42 21.84 2.54
N THR A 401 13.70 22.76 1.90
CA THR A 401 12.32 23.10 2.28
C THR A 401 11.32 22.01 1.92
N THR A 402 11.61 21.11 0.97
CA THR A 402 10.71 20.03 0.52
C THR A 402 10.16 19.21 1.69
N LYS A 403 8.84 19.02 1.77
CA LYS A 403 8.18 18.30 2.87
C LYS A 403 7.31 17.15 2.40
N ASN A 404 6.87 17.12 1.15
CA ASN A 404 5.98 16.06 0.65
C ASN A 404 6.10 15.84 -0.86
N HIS A 405 5.37 14.85 -1.37
CA HIS A 405 5.26 14.56 -2.81
C HIS A 405 4.69 15.72 -3.66
N ALA A 406 3.76 16.50 -3.13
CA ALA A 406 3.23 17.66 -3.84
C ALA A 406 4.32 18.72 -4.06
N ASP A 407 5.23 18.91 -3.11
CA ASP A 407 6.39 19.80 -3.27
C ASP A 407 7.34 19.32 -4.37
N ILE A 408 7.53 17.99 -4.52
CA ILE A 408 8.30 17.42 -5.64
C ILE A 408 7.66 17.79 -6.99
N TYR A 409 6.33 17.71 -7.09
CA TYR A 409 5.62 18.18 -8.27
C TYR A 409 5.84 19.67 -8.52
N GLN A 410 5.83 20.52 -7.48
CA GLN A 410 6.11 21.96 -7.62
C GLN A 410 7.52 22.20 -8.14
N ILE A 411 8.52 21.45 -7.63
CA ILE A 411 9.91 21.52 -8.07
C ILE A 411 10.01 21.16 -9.56
N ILE A 412 9.46 20.01 -9.97
CA ILE A 412 9.55 19.58 -11.37
C ILE A 412 8.82 20.58 -12.28
N SER A 413 7.62 21.03 -11.90
CA SER A 413 6.86 22.03 -12.67
C SER A 413 7.60 23.36 -12.83
N PHE A 414 8.35 23.79 -11.81
CA PHE A 414 9.23 24.96 -11.89
C PHE A 414 10.35 24.75 -12.91
N TYR A 415 11.05 23.61 -12.84
CA TYR A 415 12.12 23.31 -13.81
C TYR A 415 11.62 23.01 -15.21
N LEU A 416 10.37 22.58 -15.37
CA LEU A 416 9.68 22.50 -16.67
C LEU A 416 9.22 23.87 -17.19
N GLY A 417 9.42 24.96 -16.44
CA GLY A 417 9.13 26.33 -16.89
C GLY A 417 7.67 26.79 -16.73
N TYR A 418 6.93 26.20 -15.79
CA TYR A 418 5.51 26.55 -15.52
C TYR A 418 5.29 27.36 -14.24
N LYS A 419 6.35 27.64 -13.48
CA LYS A 419 6.27 28.38 -12.21
C LYS A 419 7.42 29.37 -12.09
N GLU A 420 7.13 30.56 -11.56
CA GLU A 420 8.14 31.57 -11.26
C GLU A 420 8.92 31.25 -9.98
N SER A 421 8.30 30.48 -9.08
CA SER A 421 8.87 30.06 -7.81
C SER A 421 8.29 28.71 -7.36
N ILE A 422 9.01 28.04 -6.44
CA ILE A 422 8.56 26.80 -5.83
C ILE A 422 7.69 27.14 -4.63
N ASN A 423 6.39 26.83 -4.72
CA ASN A 423 5.44 27.04 -3.63
C ASN A 423 5.39 25.81 -2.72
N TYR A 424 6.13 25.82 -1.63
CA TYR A 424 6.13 24.73 -0.65
C TYR A 424 4.86 24.72 0.19
N SER A 425 4.35 23.53 0.46
CA SER A 425 3.10 23.33 1.18
C SER A 425 3.28 23.62 2.69
N SER A 426 2.27 24.25 3.31
CA SER A 426 2.22 24.46 4.77
C SER A 426 1.63 23.28 5.54
N SER A 427 0.97 22.36 4.83
CA SER A 427 0.45 21.10 5.34
C SER A 427 0.41 20.07 4.20
N THR A 428 0.18 18.80 4.53
CA THR A 428 -0.11 17.76 3.54
C THR A 428 -1.25 16.87 4.02
N ILE A 429 -1.93 16.26 3.07
CA ILE A 429 -2.90 15.19 3.31
C ILE A 429 -2.27 13.90 2.81
N ILE A 430 -2.37 12.83 3.61
CA ILE A 430 -1.94 11.49 3.24
C ILE A 430 -3.18 10.66 3.05
N TYR A 431 -3.37 10.13 1.85
CA TYR A 431 -4.51 9.31 1.49
C TYR A 431 -4.26 7.82 1.76
N GLY A 432 -5.35 7.07 1.87
CA GLY A 432 -5.30 5.62 1.89
C GLY A 432 -4.90 5.04 0.53
N THR A 433 -5.36 3.82 0.30
CA THR A 433 -5.23 2.98 -0.88
C THR A 433 -6.20 3.27 -2.01
N MET A 434 -7.30 3.99 -1.74
CA MET A 434 -8.39 4.17 -2.70
C MET A 434 -8.29 5.52 -3.38
N ILE A 435 -8.22 5.48 -4.71
CA ILE A 435 -8.33 6.63 -5.60
C ILE A 435 -9.67 7.39 -5.41
N THR A 436 -10.71 6.74 -4.90
CA THR A 436 -12.00 7.36 -4.57
C THR A 436 -12.04 8.05 -3.21
N GLU A 437 -10.98 7.93 -2.41
CA GLU A 437 -10.86 8.46 -1.04
C GLU A 437 -11.74 7.72 0.00
N ASP A 438 -12.36 6.60 -0.36
CA ASP A 438 -13.30 5.84 0.49
C ASP A 438 -12.67 5.26 1.77
N ASP A 439 -11.35 5.11 1.78
CA ASP A 439 -10.58 4.61 2.91
C ASP A 439 -9.93 5.69 3.77
N GLY A 440 -10.30 6.95 3.49
CA GLY A 440 -10.00 8.10 4.31
C GLY A 440 -8.60 8.67 4.10
N PHE A 441 -8.25 9.58 5.00
CA PHE A 441 -7.00 10.32 4.96
C PHE A 441 -6.62 10.83 6.35
N ILE A 442 -5.35 11.19 6.51
CA ILE A 442 -4.87 11.98 7.65
C ILE A 442 -4.28 13.31 7.17
N GLN A 443 -4.38 14.34 8.00
CA GLN A 443 -3.78 15.64 7.72
C GLN A 443 -2.56 15.87 8.62
N ILE A 444 -1.45 16.30 8.02
CA ILE A 444 -0.21 16.66 8.71
C ILE A 444 0.04 18.15 8.53
N LYS A 445 0.21 18.87 9.64
CA LYS A 445 0.68 20.27 9.67
C LYS A 445 2.16 20.31 10.06
N TYR A 446 2.91 21.24 9.49
CA TYR A 446 4.37 21.32 9.64
C TYR A 446 4.85 22.29 10.70
#